data_AF-A0A212F2L7-F1
#
_entry.id   AF-A0A212F2L7-F1
#
_cell.length_a   1.000
_cell.length_b   1.000
_cell.length_c   1.000
_cell.angle_alpha   90.00
_cell.angle_beta   90.00
_cell.angle_gamma   90.00
#
_symmetry.space_group_name_H-M   'P 1'
#
loop_
_entity.id
_entity.type
_entity.pdbx_description
1 polymer ?
#
loop_
_entity_poly.entity_id
_entity_poly.type
_entity_poly.pdbx_seq_one_letter_code
_entity_poly.pdbx_strand_id
1 'polypeptide(L)'
;MRRRPIPVRGANVKSWRSLCDNEFAIYVLVASVGALTYSNSLNGEFVHDDIPAIVSNGDVTGVNPVLRIFKNDFWGTPMSDLGSHKSYRPLTTLTFCIVGGVTSALPFLALFDFERFAVSKTCLMN
;
A
#
# COMPACT_ATOMS: atom_id res chain seq x y z
N MET A 1 -60.77 15.04 -17.96
CA MET A 1 -59.84 14.98 -16.81
C MET A 1 -58.44 15.35 -17.28
N ARG A 2 -57.91 16.52 -16.87
CA ARG A 2 -56.59 17.01 -17.28
C ARG A 2 -55.56 16.49 -16.29
N ARG A 3 -54.73 15.52 -16.68
CA ARG A 3 -53.64 15.03 -15.82
C ARG A 3 -52.60 16.14 -15.67
N ARG A 4 -52.28 16.54 -14.43
CA ARG A 4 -51.18 17.48 -14.18
C ARG A 4 -49.86 16.76 -14.46
N PRO A 5 -48.92 17.36 -15.20
CA PRO A 5 -47.59 16.77 -15.39
C PRO A 5 -46.87 16.70 -14.04
N ILE A 6 -46.27 15.55 -13.75
CA ILE A 6 -45.47 15.32 -12.54
C ILE A 6 -44.19 16.16 -12.69
N PRO A 7 -43.82 17.00 -11.70
CA PRO A 7 -42.57 17.74 -11.77
C PRO A 7 -41.41 16.75 -11.64
N VAL A 8 -40.81 16.37 -12.77
CA VAL A 8 -39.59 15.56 -12.78
C VAL A 8 -38.47 16.46 -12.28
N ARG A 9 -37.84 16.07 -11.16
CA ARG A 9 -36.77 16.81 -10.46
C ARG A 9 -35.51 16.88 -11.33
N GLY A 10 -35.53 17.77 -12.33
CA GLY A 10 -34.48 17.91 -13.35
C GLY A 10 -33.20 18.63 -12.91
N ALA A 11 -33.14 19.13 -11.67
CA ALA A 11 -31.97 19.83 -11.15
C ALA A 11 -30.78 18.90 -10.89
N ASN A 12 -31.04 17.64 -10.52
CA ASN A 12 -30.00 16.70 -10.08
C ASN A 12 -29.24 16.09 -11.28
N VAL A 13 -29.90 15.88 -12.42
CA VAL A 13 -29.31 15.23 -13.60
C VAL A 13 -28.18 16.06 -14.25
N LYS A 14 -28.28 17.40 -14.22
CA LYS A 14 -27.23 18.29 -14.76
C LYS A 14 -25.96 18.29 -13.90
N SER A 15 -26.13 18.19 -12.58
CA SER A 15 -25.03 18.18 -11.61
C SER A 15 -24.15 16.93 -11.75
N TRP A 16 -24.76 15.76 -11.96
CA TRP A 16 -24.01 14.51 -12.15
C TRP A 16 -23.23 14.48 -13.47
N ARG A 17 -23.79 15.03 -14.54
CA ARG A 17 -23.08 15.15 -15.83
C ARG A 17 -21.85 16.05 -15.72
N SER A 18 -22.01 17.22 -15.10
CA SER A 18 -20.92 18.17 -14.89
C SER A 18 -19.77 17.63 -14.03
N LEU A 19 -20.04 16.68 -13.11
CA LEU A 19 -19.00 15.99 -12.34
C LEU A 19 -18.29 14.93 -13.18
N CYS A 20 -19.02 14.20 -14.02
CA CYS A 20 -18.45 13.23 -14.95
C CYS A 20 -17.67 13.86 -16.12
N ASP A 21 -17.87 15.15 -16.40
CA ASP A 21 -17.13 15.87 -17.44
C ASP A 21 -15.78 16.42 -16.94
N ASN A 22 -15.53 16.41 -15.63
CA ASN A 22 -14.28 16.88 -15.03
C ASN A 22 -13.36 15.69 -14.69
N GLU A 23 -12.41 15.41 -15.57
CA GLU A 23 -11.44 14.31 -15.41
C GLU A 23 -10.68 14.38 -14.09
N PHE A 24 -10.28 15.58 -13.65
CA PHE A 24 -9.59 15.75 -12.37
C PHE A 24 -10.49 15.38 -11.19
N ALA A 25 -11.77 15.76 -11.22
CA ALA A 25 -12.72 15.37 -10.19
C ALA A 25 -12.92 13.84 -10.14
N ILE A 26 -12.92 13.17 -11.30
CA ILE A 26 -12.97 11.71 -11.38
C ILE A 26 -11.72 11.09 -10.75
N TYR A 27 -10.52 11.56 -11.11
CA TYR A 27 -9.28 11.04 -10.52
C TYR A 27 -9.21 11.23 -9.01
N VAL A 28 -9.60 12.41 -8.51
CA VAL A 28 -9.65 12.69 -7.07
C VAL A 28 -10.67 11.79 -6.38
N LEU A 29 -11.85 11.60 -6.97
CA LEU A 29 -12.87 10.73 -6.40
C LEU A 29 -12.38 9.28 -6.32
N VAL A 30 -11.82 8.73 -7.40
CA VAL A 30 -11.26 7.38 -7.41
C VAL A 30 -10.13 7.24 -6.38
N ALA A 31 -9.21 8.20 -6.33
CA ALA A 31 -8.12 8.20 -5.35
C ALA A 31 -8.65 8.26 -3.91
N SER A 32 -9.66 9.10 -3.64
CA SER A 32 -10.26 9.24 -2.30
C SER A 32 -10.99 7.98 -1.85
N VAL A 33 -11.74 7.32 -2.73
CA VAL A 33 -12.43 6.06 -2.42
C VAL A 33 -11.40 4.96 -2.14
N GLY A 34 -10.33 4.89 -2.94
CA GLY A 34 -9.19 4.02 -2.69
C GLY A 34 -8.57 4.29 -1.31
N ALA A 35 -8.23 5.54 -1.00
CA ALA A 35 -7.63 5.90 0.28
C ALA A 35 -8.53 5.56 1.47
N LEU A 36 -9.83 5.86 1.39
CA LEU A 36 -10.79 5.60 2.47
C LEU A 36 -10.97 4.10 2.74
N THR A 37 -11.05 3.28 1.69
CA THR A 37 -11.17 1.82 1.85
C THR A 37 -9.94 1.19 2.51
N TYR A 38 -8.76 1.75 2.28
CA TYR A 38 -7.52 1.31 2.90
C TYR A 38 -7.19 2.01 4.23
N SER A 39 -7.94 3.05 4.62
CA SER A 39 -7.69 3.81 5.85
C SER A 39 -7.77 2.94 7.11
N ASN A 40 -8.66 1.93 7.10
CA ASN A 40 -8.78 0.96 8.20
C ASN A 40 -7.53 0.06 8.35
N SER A 41 -6.68 -0.03 7.33
CA SER A 41 -5.46 -0.83 7.35
C SER A 41 -4.24 -0.06 7.88
N LEU A 42 -4.36 1.26 8.06
CA LEU A 42 -3.26 2.10 8.53
C LEU A 42 -2.82 1.75 9.96
N ASN A 43 -3.71 1.14 10.75
CA ASN A 43 -3.43 0.68 12.11
C ASN A 43 -3.29 -0.84 12.23
N GLY A 44 -3.08 -1.57 11.11
CA GLY A 44 -2.88 -3.03 11.12
C GLY A 44 -1.47 -3.44 11.57
N GLU A 45 -1.33 -4.51 12.35
CA GLU A 45 0.00 -5.02 12.74
C GLU A 45 0.63 -5.90 11.65
N PHE A 46 1.93 -6.17 11.78
CA PHE A 46 2.65 -7.07 10.89
C PHE A 46 2.07 -8.49 10.96
N VAL A 47 1.80 -9.05 9.79
CA VAL A 47 1.35 -10.43 9.65
C VAL A 47 2.57 -11.36 9.71
N HIS A 48 2.32 -12.66 9.90
CA HIS A 48 3.35 -13.69 10.11
C HIS A 48 4.52 -13.63 9.12
N ASP A 49 4.26 -13.38 7.83
CA ASP A 49 5.30 -13.33 6.80
C ASP A 49 6.02 -11.96 6.74
N ASP A 50 5.42 -10.92 7.29
CA ASP A 50 5.97 -9.56 7.25
C ASP A 50 7.12 -9.44 8.27
N ILE A 51 6.97 -10.12 9.41
CA ILE A 51 7.95 -10.15 10.49
C ILE A 51 9.32 -10.63 10.00
N PRO A 52 9.46 -11.84 9.40
CA PRO A 52 10.74 -12.32 8.90
C PRO A 52 11.27 -11.54 7.69
N ALA A 53 10.39 -10.99 6.85
CA ALA A 53 10.79 -10.28 5.64
C ALA A 53 11.26 -8.84 5.91
N ILE A 54 10.70 -8.15 6.91
CA ILE A 54 10.90 -6.71 7.13
C ILE A 54 11.52 -6.45 8.50
N VAL A 55 10.98 -7.03 9.57
CA VAL A 55 11.39 -6.71 10.94
C VAL A 55 12.68 -7.42 11.32
N SER A 56 12.78 -8.72 11.06
CA SER A 56 13.98 -9.50 11.42
C SER A 56 14.99 -9.64 10.28
N ASN A 57 14.72 -9.09 9.10
CA ASN A 57 15.63 -9.18 7.97
C ASN A 57 16.77 -8.17 8.12
N GLY A 58 17.99 -8.68 8.32
CA GLY A 58 19.21 -7.86 8.43
C GLY A 58 19.50 -7.02 7.18
N ASP A 59 19.01 -7.45 6.02
CA ASP A 59 19.18 -6.72 4.75
C ASP A 59 18.21 -5.53 4.60
N VAL A 60 17.07 -5.56 5.31
CA VAL A 60 16.09 -4.47 5.33
C VAL A 60 16.40 -3.45 6.42
N THR A 61 16.75 -3.94 7.61
CA THR A 61 17.07 -3.11 8.78
C THR A 61 18.39 -2.34 8.66
N GLY A 62 19.17 -2.59 7.61
CA GLY A 62 20.46 -1.93 7.37
C GLY A 62 21.61 -2.49 8.21
N VAL A 63 21.39 -3.61 8.91
CA VAL A 63 22.45 -4.33 9.66
C VAL A 63 23.48 -4.93 8.70
N ASN A 64 23.02 -5.44 7.56
CA ASN A 64 23.86 -5.94 6.49
C ASN A 64 24.11 -4.87 5.41
N PRO A 65 25.25 -4.93 4.70
CA PRO A 65 25.46 -4.06 3.54
C PRO A 65 24.46 -4.39 2.43
N VAL A 66 23.92 -3.35 1.78
CA VAL A 66 22.89 -3.44 0.72
C VAL A 66 23.26 -4.42 -0.41
N LEU A 67 24.54 -4.61 -0.69
CA LEU A 67 25.04 -5.60 -1.67
C LEU A 67 24.64 -7.05 -1.33
N ARG A 68 24.35 -7.38 -0.06
CA ARG A 68 23.88 -8.72 0.35
C ARG A 68 22.46 -9.02 -0.11
N ILE A 69 21.64 -8.01 -0.41
CA ILE A 69 20.29 -8.18 -0.98
C ILE A 69 20.32 -9.00 -2.28
N PHE A 70 21.40 -8.88 -3.07
CA PHE A 70 21.56 -9.62 -4.33
C PHE A 70 22.14 -11.03 -4.16
N LYS A 71 22.52 -11.41 -2.93
CA LYS A 71 23.11 -12.73 -2.60
C LYS A 71 22.22 -13.56 -1.67
N ASN A 72 21.30 -12.91 -0.98
CA ASN A 72 20.36 -13.53 -0.07
C ASN A 72 19.00 -13.74 -0.75
N ASP A 73 18.19 -14.62 -0.16
CA ASP A 73 16.77 -14.76 -0.51
C ASP A 73 15.92 -13.66 0.15
N PHE A 74 14.62 -13.68 -0.13
CA PHE A 74 13.66 -12.70 0.36
C PHE A 74 13.62 -12.57 1.89
N TRP A 75 14.00 -13.64 2.61
CA TRP A 75 13.95 -13.71 4.08
C TRP A 75 15.30 -13.36 4.73
N GLY A 76 16.32 -13.01 3.94
CA GLY A 76 17.65 -12.66 4.43
C GLY A 76 18.60 -13.85 4.62
N THR A 77 18.24 -15.04 4.12
CA THR A 77 19.11 -16.23 4.16
C THR A 77 19.98 -16.28 2.90
N PRO A 78 21.29 -16.60 2.99
CA PRO A 78 22.13 -16.76 1.80
C PRO A 78 21.57 -17.81 0.84
N MET A 79 21.51 -17.47 -0.46
CA MET A 79 20.94 -18.36 -1.49
C MET A 79 21.71 -19.69 -1.63
N SER A 80 22.96 -19.72 -1.16
CA SER A 80 23.80 -20.92 -1.14
C SER A 80 23.46 -21.89 0.00
N ASP A 81 22.66 -21.48 0.98
CA ASP A 81 22.30 -22.31 2.12
C ASP A 81 21.19 -23.31 1.77
N LEU A 82 21.27 -24.51 2.34
CA LEU A 82 20.28 -25.57 2.19
C LEU A 82 18.95 -25.20 2.85
N GLY A 83 18.99 -24.34 3.88
CA GLY A 83 17.81 -23.79 4.55
C GLY A 83 17.14 -22.63 3.79
N SER A 84 17.72 -22.15 2.69
CA SER A 84 17.12 -21.06 1.91
C SER A 84 15.82 -21.51 1.25
N HIS A 85 14.80 -20.66 1.30
CA HIS A 85 13.55 -20.87 0.57
C HIS A 85 13.71 -20.61 -0.94
N LYS A 86 14.88 -20.13 -1.38
CA LYS A 86 15.23 -19.81 -2.78
C LYS A 86 14.30 -18.81 -3.45
N SER A 87 13.58 -18.03 -2.65
CA SER A 87 12.70 -16.95 -3.08
C SER A 87 13.53 -15.69 -3.39
N TYR A 88 14.06 -15.57 -4.61
CA TYR A 88 14.86 -14.40 -4.99
C TYR A 88 13.99 -13.20 -5.38
N ARG A 89 13.97 -12.15 -4.54
CA ARG A 89 13.15 -10.92 -4.74
C ARG A 89 13.92 -9.64 -4.35
N PRO A 90 15.09 -9.39 -4.95
CA PRO A 90 15.99 -8.32 -4.51
C PRO A 90 15.37 -6.92 -4.60
N LEU A 91 14.52 -6.66 -5.61
CA LEU A 91 13.87 -5.36 -5.77
C LEU A 91 12.86 -5.07 -4.66
N THR A 92 12.12 -6.10 -4.23
CA THR A 92 11.16 -5.97 -3.12
C THR A 92 11.89 -5.71 -1.81
N THR A 93 12.93 -6.49 -1.51
CA THR A 93 13.77 -6.31 -0.31
C THR A 93 14.47 -4.94 -0.31
N LEU A 94 14.98 -4.50 -1.46
CA LEU A 94 15.57 -3.16 -1.60
C LEU A 94 14.55 -2.05 -1.35
N THR A 95 13.31 -2.22 -1.83
CA THR A 95 12.24 -1.25 -1.58
C THR A 95 11.96 -1.15 -0.09
N PHE A 96 11.88 -2.27 0.64
CA PHE A 96 11.71 -2.26 2.09
C PHE A 96 12.87 -1.59 2.82
N CYS A 97 14.11 -1.84 2.38
CA CYS A 97 15.30 -1.19 2.94
C CYS A 97 15.25 0.35 2.78
N ILE A 98 14.90 0.83 1.57
CA ILE A 98 14.79 2.26 1.29
C ILE A 98 13.63 2.87 2.09
N VAL A 99 12.46 2.24 2.09
CA VAL A 99 11.27 2.76 2.79
C VAL A 99 11.54 2.84 4.30
N GLY A 100 12.02 1.75 4.92
CA GLY A 100 12.35 1.77 6.36
C GLY A 100 13.46 2.77 6.72
N GLY A 101 14.46 2.93 5.85
CA GLY A 101 15.51 3.93 6.01
C GLY A 101 15.00 5.38 5.87
N VAL A 102 14.05 5.63 4.96
CA VAL A 102 13.47 6.97 4.75
C VAL A 102 12.53 7.35 5.89
N THR A 103 11.70 6.43 6.39
CA THR A 103 10.80 6.73 7.51
C THR A 103 11.58 7.02 8.80
N SER A 104 12.65 6.26 9.08
CA SER A 104 13.51 6.53 10.24
C SER A 104 14.28 7.86 10.14
N ALA A 105 14.49 8.39 8.93
CA ALA A 105 15.21 9.65 8.69
C ALA A 105 14.31 10.91 8.68
N LEU A 106 12.98 10.78 8.44
CA LEU A 106 12.07 11.91 8.31
C LEU A 106 10.83 11.78 9.24
N PRO A 107 10.94 12.19 10.52
CA PRO A 107 9.84 12.08 11.48
C PRO A 107 8.61 12.92 11.11
N PHE A 108 8.72 13.92 10.24
CA PHE A 108 7.62 14.80 9.84
C PHE A 108 6.65 14.16 8.82
N LEU A 109 7.05 13.09 8.13
CA LEU A 109 6.17 12.33 7.21
C LEU A 109 5.32 11.25 7.92
N ALA A 110 5.54 11.01 9.23
CA ALA A 110 4.77 10.06 10.03
C ALA A 110 3.27 10.44 10.19
N LEU A 111 2.85 11.63 9.74
CA LEU A 111 1.43 12.00 9.66
C LEU A 111 0.69 11.38 8.46
N PHE A 112 1.43 10.89 7.45
CA PHE A 112 0.90 10.04 6.40
C PHE A 112 1.52 8.66 6.57
N ASP A 113 0.92 7.87 7.47
CA ASP A 113 1.32 6.53 7.89
C ASP A 113 1.19 5.50 6.74
N PHE A 114 1.92 5.72 5.65
CA PHE A 114 2.03 4.83 4.49
C PHE A 114 2.91 3.61 4.81
N GLU A 115 3.52 3.56 6.00
CA GLU A 115 4.33 2.43 6.46
C GLU A 115 3.56 1.12 6.57
N ARG A 116 2.25 1.17 6.83
CA ARG A 116 1.43 -0.05 6.96
C ARG A 116 0.79 -0.51 5.64
N PHE A 117 0.94 0.27 4.57
CA PHE A 117 0.21 0.03 3.31
C PHE A 117 0.83 -1.09 2.46
N ALA A 118 2.12 -1.38 2.62
CA ALA A 118 2.83 -2.27 1.68
C ALA A 118 2.66 -3.77 1.95
N VAL A 119 2.10 -4.19 3.10
CA VAL A 119 2.20 -5.61 3.52
C VAL A 119 0.91 -6.22 4.07
N SER A 120 -0.05 -5.42 4.51
CA SER A 120 -1.27 -5.90 5.17
C SER A 120 -2.37 -6.40 4.21
N LYS A 121 -2.05 -7.11 3.12
CA LYS A 121 -3.07 -7.86 2.35
C LYS A 121 -2.59 -9.25 1.91
N THR A 122 -2.67 -10.19 2.85
CA THR A 122 -2.94 -11.61 2.53
C THR A 122 -3.95 -12.30 3.48
N CYS A 123 -4.44 -11.67 4.57
CA CYS A 123 -5.25 -12.38 5.58
C CYS A 123 -6.63 -11.78 5.95
N LEU A 124 -7.26 -10.96 5.09
CA LEU A 124 -8.66 -10.53 5.30
C LEU A 124 -9.62 -11.15 4.27
N MET A 125 -9.51 -12.47 4.10
CA MET A 125 -10.54 -13.36 3.56
C MET A 125 -10.48 -14.69 4.32
N ASN A 126 -10.75 -14.66 5.63
CA ASN A 126 -11.33 -15.75 6.42
C ASN A 126 -11.92 -15.17 7.71
#